data_AF-K2CC96-F1
#
_entry.id   AF-K2CC96-F1
#
_cell.length_a   1.000
_cell.length_b   1.000
_cell.length_c   1.000
_cell.angle_alpha   90.00
_cell.angle_beta   90.00
_cell.angle_gamma   90.00
#
_symmetry.space_group_name_H-M   'P 1'
#
loop_
_entity.id
_entity.type
_entity.pdbx_description
1 polymer ?
#
loop_
_entity_poly.entity_id
_entity_poly.type
_entity_poly.pdbx_seq_one_letter_code
_entity_poly.pdbx_strand_id
1 'polypeptide(L)'
;PLVAGHFSRKWILASKGEAWFKEKFLGFLTPVTILALLTTLVLLFSFKGEIIVANPLMILWIAIPLTIQTLFIFALGYIAAKYLGLKYEDAAPAAMIGASNHFEVAIATAVMLFGLSSGAALATVVGVLIEVPIMLMLVRFCLKTQHWFKPSLN
;
A
#
# COMPACT_ATOMS: atom_id res chain seq x y z
N PRO A 1 17.69 -4.46 -6.37
CA PRO A 1 17.45 -3.27 -5.50
C PRO A 1 17.68 -3.54 -4.01
N LEU A 2 17.02 -4.56 -3.44
CA LEU A 2 17.04 -4.82 -1.99
C LEU A 2 18.43 -5.23 -1.47
N VAL A 3 19.13 -6.10 -2.21
CA VAL A 3 20.52 -6.49 -1.91
C VAL A 3 21.47 -5.28 -1.93
N ALA A 4 21.37 -4.43 -2.96
CA ALA A 4 22.15 -3.21 -3.04
C ALA A 4 21.86 -2.25 -1.89
N GLY A 5 20.59 -2.13 -1.46
CA GLY A 5 20.18 -1.37 -0.28
C GLY A 5 20.75 -1.90 1.03
N HIS A 6 20.86 -3.22 1.18
CA HIS A 6 21.49 -3.84 2.35
C HIS A 6 22.98 -3.54 2.45
N PHE A 7 23.70 -3.68 1.33
CA PHE A 7 25.13 -3.38 1.28
C PHE A 7 25.40 -1.88 1.46
N SER A 8 24.62 -1.00 0.81
CA SER A 8 24.77 0.44 0.97
C SER A 8 24.49 0.88 2.42
N ARG A 9 23.46 0.33 3.07
CA ARG A 9 23.20 0.57 4.50
C ARG A 9 24.39 0.17 5.36
N LYS A 10 24.93 -1.04 5.18
CA LYS A 10 26.09 -1.51 5.96
C LYS A 10 27.31 -0.60 5.76
N TRP A 11 27.60 -0.22 4.52
CA TRP A 11 28.74 0.63 4.19
C TRP A 11 28.61 2.05 4.71
N ILE A 12 27.42 2.66 4.60
CA ILE A 12 27.16 4.03 5.08
C ILE A 12 27.17 4.09 6.60
N LEU A 13 26.60 3.08 7.29
CA LEU A 13 26.65 3.00 8.75
C LEU A 13 28.09 2.84 9.26
N ALA A 14 28.90 2.01 8.58
CA ALA A 14 30.30 1.81 8.94
C ALA A 14 31.18 3.05 8.69
N SER A 15 30.88 3.85 7.66
CA SER A 15 31.71 5.01 7.28
C SER A 15 31.27 6.33 7.92
N LYS A 16 29.97 6.55 8.12
CA LYS A 16 29.43 7.86 8.57
C LYS A 16 28.61 7.81 9.86
N GLY A 17 28.42 6.62 10.43
CA GLY A 17 27.68 6.43 11.68
C GLY A 17 26.15 6.55 11.53
N GLU A 18 25.44 6.21 12.59
CA GLU A 18 23.98 6.07 12.59
C GLU A 18 23.25 7.42 12.51
N ALA A 19 23.78 8.46 13.15
CA ALA A 19 23.20 9.80 13.14
C ALA A 19 23.16 10.39 11.72
N TRP A 20 24.26 10.30 10.97
CA TRP A 20 24.33 10.79 9.59
C TRP A 20 23.40 9.99 8.66
N PHE A 21 23.31 8.67 8.86
CA PHE A 21 22.39 7.81 8.10
C PHE A 21 20.93 8.24 8.30
N LYS A 22 20.50 8.49 9.54
CA LYS A 22 19.11 8.90 9.83
C LYS A 22 18.80 10.32 9.36
N GLU A 23 19.68 11.29 9.63
CA GLU A 23 19.36 12.70 9.36
C GLU A 23 19.59 13.11 7.90
N LYS A 24 20.64 12.61 7.25
CA LYS A 24 21.01 13.03 5.89
C LYS A 24 20.58 12.03 4.83
N PHE A 25 20.91 10.75 5.01
CA PHE A 25 20.65 9.75 3.98
C PHE A 25 19.15 9.39 3.89
N LEU A 26 18.51 9.07 5.03
CA LEU A 26 17.05 8.82 5.03
C LEU A 26 16.25 10.10 4.74
N GLY A 27 16.69 11.25 5.27
CA GLY A 27 16.05 12.54 5.00
C GLY A 27 15.98 12.89 3.51
N PHE A 28 17.02 12.54 2.74
CA PHE A 28 17.04 12.72 1.28
C PHE A 28 16.21 11.67 0.53
N LEU A 29 16.19 10.41 0.98
CA LEU A 29 15.47 9.33 0.29
C LEU A 29 13.95 9.42 0.40
N THR A 30 13.42 9.96 1.50
CA THR A 30 11.98 10.12 1.70
C THR A 30 11.30 10.91 0.57
N PRO A 31 11.70 12.16 0.26
CA PRO A 31 11.07 12.92 -0.83
C PRO A 31 11.31 12.28 -2.21
N VAL A 32 12.48 11.66 -2.44
CA VAL A 32 12.77 10.95 -3.70
C VAL A 32 11.82 9.78 -3.91
N THR A 33 11.56 9.01 -2.85
CA THR A 33 10.64 7.87 -2.90
C THR A 33 9.22 8.32 -3.18
N ILE A 34 8.75 9.37 -2.48
CA ILE A 34 7.41 9.94 -2.72
C ILE A 34 7.29 10.45 -4.16
N LEU A 35 8.29 11.18 -4.66
CA LEU A 35 8.29 11.70 -6.03
C LEU A 35 8.27 10.58 -7.08
N ALA A 36 9.06 9.53 -6.88
CA ALA A 36 9.10 8.38 -7.78
C ALA A 36 7.76 7.65 -7.81
N LEU A 37 7.18 7.34 -6.64
CA LEU A 37 5.87 6.70 -6.53
C LEU A 37 4.77 7.52 -7.20
N LEU A 38 4.70 8.83 -6.91
CA LEU A 38 3.73 9.72 -7.51
C LEU A 38 3.91 9.84 -9.02
N THR A 39 5.15 9.90 -9.51
CA THR A 39 5.44 9.96 -10.94
C THR A 39 4.98 8.68 -11.65
N THR A 40 5.29 7.51 -11.08
CA THR A 40 4.79 6.23 -11.60
C THR A 40 3.26 6.21 -11.62
N LEU A 41 2.61 6.66 -10.55
CA LEU A 41 1.16 6.74 -10.47
C LEU A 41 0.56 7.62 -11.58
N VAL A 42 1.10 8.83 -11.76
CA VAL A 42 0.65 9.79 -12.80
C VAL A 42 0.84 9.21 -14.20
N LEU A 43 1.99 8.59 -14.48
CA LEU A 43 2.24 7.97 -15.79
C LEU A 43 1.27 6.83 -16.07
N LEU A 44 1.02 5.96 -15.09
CA LEU A 44 0.09 4.84 -15.25
C LEU A 44 -1.34 5.31 -15.52
N PHE A 45 -1.82 6.31 -14.78
CA PHE A 45 -3.13 6.89 -15.05
C PHE A 45 -3.17 7.63 -16.37
N SER A 46 -2.10 8.33 -16.77
CA SER A 46 -2.04 8.99 -18.06
C SER A 46 -2.15 7.99 -19.22
N PHE A 47 -1.47 6.84 -19.14
CA PHE A 47 -1.53 5.80 -20.17
C PHE A 47 -2.84 5.00 -20.17
N LYS A 48 -3.63 5.06 -19.10
CA LYS A 48 -4.89 4.30 -18.97
C LYS A 48 -6.15 5.15 -18.85
N GLY A 49 -6.01 6.48 -18.79
CA GLY A 49 -7.10 7.41 -18.53
C GLY A 49 -8.23 7.33 -19.55
N GLU A 50 -7.92 7.25 -20.85
CA GLU A 50 -8.94 7.15 -21.90
C GLU A 50 -9.80 5.89 -21.76
N ILE A 51 -9.17 4.74 -21.49
CA ILE A 51 -9.87 3.45 -21.32
C ILE A 51 -10.74 3.48 -20.05
N ILE A 52 -10.21 4.08 -18.98
CA ILE A 52 -10.90 4.26 -17.70
C ILE A 52 -12.18 5.09 -17.90
N VAL A 53 -12.08 6.23 -18.59
CA VAL A 53 -13.23 7.11 -18.83
C VAL A 53 -14.24 6.50 -19.81
N ALA A 54 -13.76 5.77 -20.82
CA ALA A 54 -14.63 5.16 -21.82
C ALA A 54 -15.45 3.95 -21.30
N ASN A 55 -14.98 3.26 -20.26
CA ASN A 55 -15.60 2.01 -19.76
C ASN A 55 -15.90 2.04 -18.25
N PRO A 56 -16.77 2.94 -17.77
CA PRO A 56 -17.06 3.09 -16.34
C PRO A 56 -17.68 1.82 -15.71
N LEU A 57 -18.46 1.07 -16.48
CA LEU A 57 -19.03 -0.20 -16.01
C LEU A 57 -17.93 -1.22 -15.72
N MET A 58 -16.91 -1.33 -16.57
CA MET A 58 -15.80 -2.27 -16.37
C MET A 58 -15.04 -1.94 -15.08
N ILE A 59 -14.84 -0.65 -14.79
CA ILE A 59 -14.23 -0.20 -13.53
C ILE A 59 -15.07 -0.66 -12.34
N LEU A 60 -16.39 -0.49 -12.41
CA LEU A 60 -17.28 -0.92 -11.34
C LEU A 60 -17.18 -2.44 -11.08
N TRP A 61 -17.13 -3.24 -12.15
CA TRP A 61 -16.94 -4.69 -12.06
C TRP A 61 -15.60 -5.09 -11.43
N ILE A 62 -14.55 -4.28 -11.59
CA ILE A 62 -13.25 -4.49 -10.93
C ILE A 62 -13.28 -3.97 -9.48
N ALA A 63 -13.97 -2.86 -9.24
CA ALA A 63 -14.00 -2.18 -7.96
C ALA A 63 -14.73 -2.96 -6.88
N ILE A 64 -15.86 -3.56 -7.22
CA ILE A 64 -16.67 -4.34 -6.29
C ILE A 64 -15.86 -5.50 -5.68
N PRO A 65 -15.26 -6.42 -6.45
CA PRO A 65 -14.52 -7.55 -5.88
C PRO A 65 -13.30 -7.10 -5.10
N LEU A 66 -12.54 -6.08 -5.56
CA LEU A 66 -11.40 -5.55 -4.81
C LEU A 66 -11.83 -4.93 -3.48
N THR A 67 -12.91 -4.17 -3.47
CA THR A 67 -13.46 -3.58 -2.24
C THR A 67 -13.87 -4.66 -1.26
N ILE A 68 -14.61 -5.67 -1.73
CA ILE A 68 -15.04 -6.79 -0.90
C ILE A 68 -13.83 -7.53 -0.34
N GLN A 69 -12.83 -7.81 -1.17
CA GLN A 69 -11.59 -8.47 -0.76
C GLN A 69 -10.88 -7.68 0.35
N THR A 70 -10.63 -6.39 0.15
CA THR A 70 -9.92 -5.54 1.12
C THR A 70 -10.69 -5.47 2.44
N LEU A 71 -12.01 -5.24 2.40
CA LEU A 71 -12.83 -5.20 3.61
C LEU A 71 -12.87 -6.55 4.32
N PHE A 72 -12.94 -7.66 3.57
CA PHE A 72 -12.97 -9.00 4.13
C PHE A 72 -11.66 -9.36 4.82
N ILE A 73 -10.52 -9.15 4.16
CA ILE A 73 -9.21 -9.44 4.74
C ILE A 73 -8.95 -8.53 5.96
N PHE A 74 -9.30 -7.25 5.87
CA PHE A 74 -9.22 -6.33 6.99
C PHE A 74 -10.07 -6.82 8.17
N ALA A 75 -11.34 -7.16 7.94
CA ALA A 75 -12.25 -7.60 8.98
C ALA A 75 -11.73 -8.89 9.64
N LEU A 76 -11.27 -9.86 8.85
CA LEU A 76 -10.66 -11.09 9.37
C LEU A 76 -9.42 -10.78 10.22
N GLY A 77 -8.49 -9.97 9.73
CA GLY A 77 -7.28 -9.61 10.46
C GLY A 77 -7.57 -8.84 11.74
N TYR A 78 -8.49 -7.87 11.69
CA TYR A 78 -8.84 -7.02 12.83
C TYR A 78 -9.60 -7.78 13.92
N ILE A 79 -10.54 -8.64 13.52
CA ILE A 79 -11.29 -9.50 14.43
C ILE A 79 -10.36 -10.57 15.03
N ALA A 80 -9.52 -11.22 14.22
CA ALA A 80 -8.55 -12.20 14.70
C ALA A 80 -7.58 -11.56 15.70
N ALA A 81 -7.05 -10.37 15.41
CA ALA A 81 -6.18 -9.63 16.32
C ALA A 81 -6.86 -9.34 17.67
N LYS A 82 -8.16 -9.00 17.64
CA LYS A 82 -8.97 -8.81 18.85
C LYS A 82 -9.13 -10.11 19.64
N TYR A 83 -9.44 -11.23 18.98
CA TYR A 83 -9.56 -12.54 19.64
C TYR A 83 -8.23 -13.04 20.22
N LEU A 84 -7.11 -12.71 19.57
CA LEU A 84 -5.77 -13.02 20.05
C LEU A 84 -5.30 -12.08 21.18
N GLY A 85 -6.10 -11.08 21.55
CA GLY A 85 -5.77 -10.17 22.65
C GLY A 85 -4.65 -9.16 22.34
N LEU A 86 -4.41 -8.86 21.05
CA LEU A 86 -3.43 -7.86 20.65
C LEU A 86 -3.87 -6.45 21.09
N LYS A 87 -2.88 -5.58 21.33
CA LYS A 87 -3.13 -4.15 21.58
C LYS A 87 -3.57 -3.47 20.28
N TYR A 88 -4.31 -2.36 20.39
CA TYR A 88 -4.73 -1.57 19.21
C TYR A 88 -3.52 -1.16 18.34
N GLU A 89 -2.41 -0.79 18.99
CA GLU A 89 -1.15 -0.35 18.36
C GLU A 89 -0.55 -1.42 17.43
N ASP A 90 -0.83 -2.70 17.68
CA ASP A 90 -0.39 -3.81 16.83
C ASP A 90 -1.52 -4.28 15.90
N ALA A 91 -2.75 -4.37 16.43
CA ALA A 91 -3.91 -4.91 15.74
C ALA A 91 -4.32 -4.08 14.51
N ALA A 92 -4.37 -2.76 14.64
CA ALA A 92 -4.78 -1.89 13.54
C ALA A 92 -3.74 -1.90 12.39
N PRO A 93 -2.43 -1.67 12.63
CA PRO A 93 -1.44 -1.78 11.57
C PRO A 93 -1.37 -3.18 10.95
N ALA A 94 -1.45 -4.26 11.75
CA ALA A 94 -1.40 -5.62 11.22
C ALA A 94 -2.58 -5.93 10.28
N ALA A 95 -3.81 -5.55 10.66
CA ALA A 95 -4.99 -5.72 9.82
C ALA A 95 -4.89 -4.92 8.51
N MET A 96 -4.32 -3.72 8.57
CA MET A 96 -4.12 -2.85 7.41
C MET A 96 -3.05 -3.40 6.45
N ILE A 97 -1.93 -3.90 7.00
CA ILE A 97 -0.90 -4.57 6.19
C ILE A 97 -1.47 -5.80 5.49
N GLY A 98 -2.30 -6.59 6.19
CA GLY A 98 -2.94 -7.76 5.60
C GLY A 98 -3.91 -7.41 4.47
N ALA A 99 -4.66 -6.32 4.61
CA ALA A 99 -5.66 -5.90 3.62
C ALA A 99 -5.10 -5.16 2.40
N SER A 100 -3.88 -4.62 2.50
CA SER A 100 -3.28 -3.79 1.46
C SER A 100 -2.53 -4.62 0.41
N ASN A 101 -2.54 -4.13 -0.83
CA ASN A 101 -1.84 -4.74 -1.95
C ASN A 101 -0.64 -3.90 -2.39
N HIS A 102 0.42 -4.57 -2.82
CA HIS A 102 1.60 -3.89 -3.37
C HIS A 102 1.43 -3.69 -4.88
N PHE A 103 0.75 -2.61 -5.26
CA PHE A 103 0.35 -2.38 -6.65
C PHE A 103 1.51 -2.16 -7.61
N GLU A 104 2.60 -1.52 -7.18
CA GLU A 104 3.74 -1.23 -8.04
C GLU A 104 4.32 -2.52 -8.66
N VAL A 105 4.45 -3.56 -7.84
CA VAL A 105 4.91 -4.89 -8.26
C VAL A 105 3.83 -5.61 -9.06
N ALA A 106 2.55 -5.48 -8.69
CA ALA A 106 1.44 -6.07 -9.43
C ALA A 106 1.32 -5.52 -10.85
N ILE A 107 1.41 -4.19 -11.01
CA ILE A 107 1.39 -3.49 -12.29
C ILE A 107 2.60 -3.91 -13.14
N ALA A 108 3.81 -3.91 -12.57
CA ALA A 108 5.01 -4.33 -13.28
C ALA A 108 4.88 -5.76 -13.83
N THR A 109 4.35 -6.67 -13.01
CA THR A 109 4.12 -8.07 -13.39
C THR A 109 3.04 -8.19 -14.46
N ALA A 110 1.92 -7.48 -14.31
CA ALA A 110 0.81 -7.52 -15.28
C ALA A 110 1.23 -6.97 -16.65
N VAL A 111 1.97 -5.85 -16.68
CA VAL A 111 2.50 -5.26 -17.92
C VAL A 111 3.53 -6.19 -18.56
N MET A 112 4.39 -6.83 -17.77
CA MET A 112 5.42 -7.74 -18.29
C MET A 112 4.82 -9.03 -18.89
N LEU A 113 3.81 -9.62 -18.24
CA LEU A 113 3.24 -10.91 -18.66
C LEU A 113 2.13 -10.76 -19.69
N PHE A 114 1.26 -9.75 -19.55
CA PHE A 114 0.06 -9.60 -20.37
C PHE A 114 0.12 -8.39 -21.31
N GLY A 115 1.18 -7.58 -21.21
CA GLY A 115 1.34 -6.36 -21.98
C GLY A 115 0.56 -5.18 -21.38
N LEU A 116 0.99 -3.97 -21.77
CA LEU A 116 0.43 -2.73 -21.24
C LEU A 116 -1.06 -2.61 -21.56
N SER A 117 -1.52 -3.00 -22.76
CA SER A 117 -2.91 -2.86 -23.21
C SER A 117 -3.90 -3.90 -22.66
N SER A 118 -3.45 -4.82 -21.82
CA SER A 118 -4.31 -5.87 -21.28
C SER A 118 -5.30 -5.37 -20.22
N GLY A 119 -6.43 -6.08 -20.07
CA GLY A 119 -7.36 -5.88 -18.97
C GLY A 119 -6.74 -6.16 -17.59
N ALA A 120 -5.73 -7.04 -17.53
CA ALA A 120 -4.98 -7.30 -16.30
C ALA A 120 -4.20 -6.06 -15.84
N ALA A 121 -3.46 -5.41 -16.76
CA ALA A 121 -2.76 -4.16 -16.45
C ALA A 121 -3.76 -3.06 -16.06
N LEU A 122 -4.90 -2.94 -16.75
CA LEU A 122 -5.96 -2.00 -16.39
C LEU A 122 -6.49 -2.24 -14.96
N ALA A 123 -6.77 -3.49 -14.60
CA ALA A 123 -7.27 -3.84 -13.28
C ALA A 123 -6.30 -3.46 -12.15
N THR A 124 -4.99 -3.62 -12.37
CA THR A 124 -3.98 -3.24 -11.37
C THR A 124 -3.89 -1.73 -11.14
N VAL A 125 -4.03 -0.91 -12.19
CA VAL A 125 -4.04 0.57 -12.07
C VAL A 125 -5.33 1.06 -11.43
N VAL A 126 -6.47 0.52 -11.86
CA VAL A 126 -7.78 0.83 -11.28
C VAL A 126 -7.84 0.43 -9.81
N GLY A 127 -7.23 -0.71 -9.45
CA GLY A 127 -7.16 -1.15 -8.06
C GLY A 127 -6.52 -0.12 -7.13
N VAL A 128 -5.43 0.55 -7.54
CA VAL A 128 -4.80 1.61 -6.75
C VAL A 128 -5.77 2.75 -6.47
N LEU A 129 -6.53 3.18 -7.48
CA LEU A 129 -7.49 4.29 -7.37
C LEU A 129 -8.54 4.01 -6.28
N ILE A 130 -8.93 2.75 -6.15
CA ILE A 130 -10.01 2.29 -5.26
C ILE A 130 -9.46 1.95 -3.88
N GLU A 131 -8.27 1.34 -3.80
CA GLU A 131 -7.69 0.92 -2.53
C GLU A 131 -7.32 2.10 -1.64
N VAL A 132 -6.69 3.16 -2.19
CA VAL A 132 -6.28 4.33 -1.39
C VAL A 132 -7.45 4.94 -0.58
N PRO A 133 -8.62 5.27 -1.17
CA PRO A 133 -9.74 5.81 -0.39
C PRO A 133 -10.33 4.80 0.60
N ILE A 134 -10.38 3.52 0.25
CA ILE A 134 -10.85 2.46 1.19
C ILE A 134 -9.92 2.36 2.38
N MET A 135 -8.61 2.38 2.16
CA MET A 135 -7.62 2.36 3.23
C MET A 135 -7.76 3.57 4.14
N LEU A 136 -7.94 4.78 3.60
CA LEU A 136 -8.21 5.97 4.42
C LEU A 136 -9.52 5.85 5.22
N MET A 137 -10.56 5.24 4.65
CA MET A 137 -11.81 4.94 5.36
C MET A 137 -11.57 3.93 6.49
N LEU A 138 -10.79 2.88 6.26
CA LEU A 138 -10.42 1.89 7.26
C LEU A 138 -9.56 2.47 8.38
N VAL A 139 -8.64 3.40 8.08
CA VAL A 139 -7.91 4.16 9.13
C VAL A 139 -8.88 4.89 10.03
N ARG A 140 -9.86 5.61 9.46
CA ARG A 140 -10.89 6.32 10.24
C ARG A 140 -11.73 5.34 11.07
N PHE A 141 -12.02 4.16 10.54
CA PHE A 141 -12.71 3.10 11.27
C PHE A 141 -11.88 2.57 12.45
N CYS A 142 -10.58 2.30 12.26
CA CYS A 142 -9.67 1.91 13.33
C CYS A 142 -9.64 2.98 14.44
N LEU A 143 -9.47 4.24 14.07
CA LEU A 143 -9.46 5.36 15.04
C LEU A 143 -10.75 5.42 15.86
N LYS A 144 -11.91 5.19 15.24
CA LYS A 144 -13.20 5.16 15.96
C LYS A 144 -13.36 3.92 16.86
N THR A 145 -12.73 2.80 16.51
CA THR A 145 -12.86 1.51 17.21
C THR A 145 -11.73 1.21 18.19
N GLN A 146 -10.90 2.20 18.53
CA GLN A 146 -9.85 2.07 19.55
C GLN A 146 -10.36 1.50 20.88
N HIS A 147 -11.55 1.91 21.31
CA HIS A 147 -12.21 1.46 22.53
C HIS A 147 -12.57 -0.04 22.53
N TRP A 148 -12.52 -0.73 21.39
CA TRP A 148 -12.76 -2.18 21.32
C TRP A 148 -11.58 -3.01 21.82
N PHE A 149 -10.41 -2.39 21.92
CA PHE A 149 -9.19 -3.01 22.40
C PHE A 149 -8.95 -2.54 23.83
N LYS A 150 -8.41 -3.44 24.67
CA LYS A 150 -8.08 -3.07 26.04
C LYS A 150 -7.06 -1.92 26.00
N PRO A 151 -7.20 -0.91 26.88
CA PRO A 151 -6.20 0.15 26.99
C PRO A 151 -4.82 -0.49 27.20
N SER A 152 -3.80 0.03 26.51
CA SER A 152 -2.42 -0.25 26.86
C SER A 152 -2.25 0.16 28.33
N LEU A 153 -2.12 -0.84 29.22
CA LEU A 153 -1.65 -0.61 30.58
C LEU A 153 -0.25 0.00 30.46
N ASN A 154 -0.17 1.32 30.63
CA ASN A 154 1.06 2.03 30.97
C ASN A 154 1.28 1.92 32.47
#